data_AF-A0ABD5RFZ4-F1
#
_entry.id   AF-A0ABD5RFZ4-F1
#
_cell.length_a   1.000
_cell.length_b   1.000
_cell.length_c   1.000
_cell.angle_alpha   90.00
_cell.angle_beta   90.00
_cell.angle_gamma   90.00
#
_symmetry.space_group_name_H-M   'P 1'
#
loop_
_entity.id
_entity.type
_entity.pdbx_description
1 polymer ?
#
loop_
_entity_poly.entity_id
_entity_poly.type
_entity_poly.pdbx_seq_one_letter_code
_entity_poly.pdbx_strand_id
1 'polypeptide(L)'
;METIRKAVCVSIPVAVAIYVLVGVVTVNLVTQTLESYPHVALKDAASTMMQPYGLAGVGGVVLALSALFSTGSVINATLFSSTHFAKGMLSNDLLPDQIGDAAAEGLPERTVLVLGAITAAFTWYGSLGAITSFASLAFILVFGAMSYLAWRQRVTDEVNAAVPAVGTLGALVFFSLMLYNLYVRERYTFYMVLGIATVVFAVELLYFERERIEQEVTQFDPDVESFTEDS
;
A
#
# COMPACT_ATOMS: atom_id res chain seq x y z
N MET A 1 -6.47 -17.18 -16.52
CA MET A 1 -5.51 -17.71 -15.52
C MET A 1 -4.08 -17.79 -16.09
N GLU A 2 -3.85 -18.47 -17.22
CA GLU A 2 -2.49 -18.72 -17.74
C GLU A 2 -1.72 -17.45 -18.15
N THR A 3 -2.41 -16.48 -18.75
CA THR A 3 -1.83 -15.17 -19.11
C THR A 3 -1.40 -14.35 -17.89
N ILE A 4 -2.18 -14.37 -16.81
CA ILE A 4 -1.88 -13.65 -15.57
C ILE A 4 -0.63 -14.25 -14.90
N ARG A 5 -0.57 -15.58 -14.76
CA ARG A 5 0.57 -16.26 -14.15
C ARG A 5 1.86 -15.99 -14.92
N LYS A 6 1.81 -16.06 -16.26
CA LYS A 6 2.97 -15.79 -17.11
C LYS A 6 3.41 -14.32 -17.02
N ALA A 7 2.46 -13.38 -17.04
CA ALA A 7 2.76 -11.96 -16.91
C ALA A 7 3.43 -11.63 -15.57
N VAL A 8 2.93 -12.19 -14.46
CA VAL A 8 3.54 -12.00 -13.13
C VAL A 8 4.94 -12.62 -13.06
N CYS A 9 5.10 -13.85 -13.58
CA CYS A 9 6.38 -14.55 -13.54
C CYS A 9 7.47 -13.87 -14.38
N VAL A 10 7.10 -13.13 -15.42
CA VAL A 10 8.04 -12.36 -16.26
C VAL A 10 8.28 -10.96 -15.70
N SER A 11 7.23 -10.28 -15.21
CA SER A 11 7.34 -8.91 -14.71
C SER A 11 8.22 -8.79 -13.48
N ILE A 12 8.14 -9.73 -12.53
CA ILE A 12 8.93 -9.67 -11.29
C ILE A 12 10.44 -9.71 -11.58
N PRO A 13 11.00 -10.70 -12.31
CA PRO A 13 12.43 -10.71 -12.63
C PRO A 13 12.89 -9.49 -13.43
N VAL A 14 12.08 -9.03 -14.38
CA VAL A 14 12.40 -7.85 -15.19
C VAL A 14 12.49 -6.59 -14.32
N ALA A 15 11.52 -6.38 -13.42
CA ALA A 15 11.54 -5.26 -12.49
C ALA A 15 12.77 -5.32 -11.55
N VAL A 16 13.08 -6.51 -11.02
CA VAL A 16 14.27 -6.72 -10.18
C VAL A 16 15.54 -6.40 -10.94
N ALA A 17 15.68 -6.86 -12.18
CA ALA A 17 16.86 -6.58 -13.01
C ALA A 17 17.03 -5.08 -13.26
N ILE A 18 15.93 -4.38 -13.54
CA ILE A 18 15.95 -2.92 -13.73
C ILE A 18 16.37 -2.22 -12.42
N TYR A 19 15.81 -2.59 -11.27
CA TYR A 19 16.19 -1.99 -9.99
C TYR A 19 17.67 -2.21 -9.65
N VAL A 20 18.19 -3.42 -9.87
CA VAL A 20 19.62 -3.71 -9.65
C VAL A 20 20.49 -2.88 -10.58
N LEU A 21 20.15 -2.79 -11.86
CA LEU A 21 20.89 -2.00 -12.84
C LEU A 21 20.92 -0.52 -12.43
N VAL A 22 19.76 0.06 -12.10
CA VAL A 22 19.65 1.45 -11.66
C VAL A 22 20.46 1.70 -10.38
N GLY A 23 20.42 0.77 -9.43
CA GLY A 23 21.21 0.85 -8.20
C GLY A 23 22.71 0.86 -8.49
N VAL A 24 23.19 -0.07 -9.31
CA VAL A 24 24.60 -0.14 -9.72
C VAL A 24 25.03 1.15 -10.42
N VAL A 25 24.25 1.65 -11.38
CA VAL A 25 24.57 2.89 -12.10
C VAL A 25 24.63 4.08 -11.14
N THR A 26 23.62 4.25 -10.29
CA THR A 26 23.52 5.41 -9.40
C THR A 26 24.67 5.44 -8.38
N VAL A 27 24.99 4.29 -7.76
CA VAL A 27 26.06 4.19 -6.76
C VAL A 27 27.43 4.44 -7.39
N ASN A 28 27.66 4.00 -8.63
CA ASN A 28 28.95 4.20 -9.30
C ASN A 28 29.15 5.65 -9.80
N LEU A 29 28.09 6.34 -10.21
CA LEU A 29 28.21 7.70 -10.75
C LEU A 29 28.19 8.81 -9.69
N VAL A 30 27.50 8.60 -8.57
CA VAL A 30 27.15 9.71 -7.66
C VAL A 30 27.48 9.35 -6.21
N THR A 31 28.71 8.91 -5.97
CA THR A 31 29.18 8.45 -4.66
C THR A 31 29.15 9.56 -3.60
N GLN A 32 29.42 10.81 -3.98
CA GLN A 32 29.50 11.95 -3.05
C GLN A 32 28.12 12.58 -2.74
N THR A 33 27.20 12.63 -3.72
CA THR A 33 25.84 13.18 -3.48
C THR A 33 24.92 12.21 -2.75
N LEU A 34 25.21 10.89 -2.79
CA LEU A 34 24.50 9.90 -2.00
C LEU A 34 24.57 10.16 -0.49
N GLU A 35 25.71 10.66 0.00
CA GLU A 35 25.92 10.94 1.43
C GLU A 35 25.24 12.26 1.87
N SER A 36 25.10 13.21 0.96
CA SER A 36 24.60 14.57 1.29
C SER A 36 23.11 14.74 1.00
N TYR A 37 22.61 14.25 -0.15
CA TYR A 37 21.23 14.41 -0.59
C TYR A 37 20.75 13.17 -1.37
N PRO A 38 20.46 12.05 -0.67
CA PRO A 38 20.09 10.79 -1.33
C PRO A 38 18.82 10.89 -2.18
N HIS A 39 17.93 11.85 -1.89
CA HIS A 39 16.67 12.04 -2.61
C HIS A 39 16.82 12.72 -3.99
N VAL A 40 17.95 13.38 -4.27
CA VAL A 40 18.24 13.93 -5.62
C VAL A 40 19.27 13.13 -6.39
N ALA A 41 19.90 12.14 -5.76
CA ALA A 41 20.99 11.35 -6.33
C ALA A 41 20.64 10.72 -7.69
N LEU A 42 19.40 10.25 -7.88
CA LEU A 42 18.98 9.63 -9.14
C LEU A 42 18.83 10.68 -10.27
N LYS A 43 18.33 11.87 -9.94
CA LYS A 43 18.24 12.99 -10.88
C LYS A 43 19.63 13.46 -11.29
N ASP A 44 20.54 13.56 -10.32
CA ASP A 44 21.92 13.97 -10.56
C ASP A 44 22.70 12.91 -11.34
N ALA A 45 22.45 11.63 -11.10
CA ALA A 45 22.98 10.53 -11.90
C ALA A 45 22.51 10.64 -13.35
N ALA A 46 21.22 10.90 -13.58
CA ALA A 46 20.66 11.05 -14.91
C ALA A 46 21.23 12.29 -15.64
N SER A 47 21.38 13.43 -14.97
CA SER A 47 22.02 14.60 -15.58
C SER A 47 23.50 14.35 -15.90
N THR A 48 24.22 13.63 -15.02
CA THR A 48 25.63 13.28 -15.23
C THR A 48 25.80 12.31 -16.39
N MET A 49 24.93 11.30 -16.53
CA MET A 49 24.94 10.37 -17.68
C MET A 49 24.66 11.06 -19.02
N MET A 50 23.87 12.13 -19.02
CA MET A 50 23.52 12.88 -20.25
C MET A 50 24.47 14.05 -20.54
N GLN A 51 25.40 14.35 -19.65
CA GLN A 51 26.43 15.37 -19.81
C GLN A 51 27.33 15.16 -21.06
N PRO A 52 27.77 13.92 -21.41
CA PRO A 52 28.54 13.67 -22.62
C PRO A 52 27.82 14.06 -23.93
N TYR A 53 26.49 14.12 -23.88
CA TYR A 53 25.63 14.45 -25.02
C TYR A 53 25.14 15.90 -25.01
N GLY A 54 25.60 16.74 -24.05
CA GLY A 54 25.18 18.14 -23.92
C GLY A 54 23.73 18.34 -23.44
N LEU A 55 23.08 17.28 -22.95
CA LEU A 55 21.64 17.25 -22.62
C LEU A 55 21.39 17.11 -21.11
N ALA A 56 22.37 17.47 -20.27
CA ALA A 56 22.30 17.28 -18.82
C ALA A 56 21.02 17.86 -18.18
N GLY A 57 20.59 19.05 -18.59
CA GLY A 57 19.36 19.68 -18.10
C GLY A 57 18.08 19.01 -18.59
N VAL A 58 18.06 18.51 -19.82
CA VAL A 58 16.91 17.82 -20.42
C VAL A 58 16.70 16.46 -19.77
N GLY A 59 17.79 15.72 -19.51
CA GLY A 59 17.74 14.41 -18.86
C GLY A 59 17.07 14.43 -17.49
N GLY A 60 17.46 15.40 -16.64
CA GLY A 60 16.86 15.56 -15.32
C GLY A 60 15.37 15.91 -15.37
N VAL A 61 14.95 16.76 -16.31
CA VAL A 61 13.55 17.17 -16.46
C VAL A 61 12.69 16.02 -17.00
N VAL A 62 13.16 15.31 -18.02
CA VAL A 62 12.45 14.15 -18.59
C VAL A 62 12.30 13.06 -17.54
N LEU A 63 13.35 12.78 -16.76
CA LEU A 63 13.28 11.82 -15.65
C LEU A 63 12.25 12.26 -14.59
N ALA A 64 12.27 13.52 -14.17
CA ALA A 64 11.35 14.04 -13.17
C ALA A 64 9.89 13.97 -13.63
N LEU A 65 9.61 14.36 -14.89
CA LEU A 65 8.28 14.23 -15.48
C LEU A 65 7.84 12.77 -15.58
N SER A 66 8.74 11.90 -16.03
CA SER A 66 8.46 10.45 -16.12
C SER A 66 8.13 9.86 -14.76
N ALA A 67 8.88 10.24 -13.71
CA ALA A 67 8.63 9.80 -12.35
C ALA A 67 7.29 10.32 -11.81
N LEU A 68 6.92 11.57 -12.10
CA LEU A 68 5.64 12.16 -11.70
C LEU A 68 4.46 11.42 -12.33
N PHE A 69 4.48 11.22 -13.66
CA PHE A 69 3.42 10.50 -14.37
C PHE A 69 3.36 9.02 -13.95
N SER A 70 4.51 8.37 -13.73
CA SER A 70 4.57 6.97 -13.28
C SER A 70 3.97 6.79 -11.88
N THR A 71 4.33 7.67 -10.95
CA THR A 71 3.79 7.64 -9.57
C THR A 71 2.30 7.93 -9.58
N GLY A 72 1.85 8.93 -10.36
CA GLY A 72 0.43 9.26 -10.51
C GLY A 72 -0.39 8.10 -11.06
N SER A 73 0.14 7.37 -12.05
CA SER A 73 -0.52 6.18 -12.63
C SER A 73 -0.68 5.06 -11.59
N VAL A 74 0.35 4.79 -10.78
CA VAL A 74 0.29 3.77 -9.72
C VAL A 74 -0.73 4.12 -8.66
N ILE A 75 -0.79 5.40 -8.25
CA ILE A 75 -1.80 5.88 -7.29
C ILE A 75 -3.21 5.70 -7.87
N ASN A 76 -3.43 6.10 -9.12
CA ASN A 76 -4.72 5.96 -9.78
C ASN A 76 -5.16 4.48 -9.89
N ALA A 77 -4.25 3.58 -10.26
CA ALA A 77 -4.52 2.15 -10.31
C ALA A 77 -4.85 1.55 -8.94
N THR A 78 -4.14 1.97 -7.89
CA THR A 78 -4.38 1.51 -6.51
C THR A 78 -5.74 1.97 -5.99
N LEU A 79 -6.08 3.24 -6.25
CA LEU A 79 -7.38 3.82 -5.92
C LEU A 79 -8.52 3.07 -6.60
N PHE A 80 -8.41 2.86 -7.91
CA PHE A 80 -9.40 2.12 -8.69
C PHE A 80 -9.55 0.67 -8.22
N SER A 81 -8.44 -0.02 -7.93
CA SER A 81 -8.49 -1.37 -7.38
C SER A 81 -9.14 -1.42 -6.00
N SER A 82 -8.88 -0.42 -5.15
CA SER A 82 -9.42 -0.36 -3.78
C SER A 82 -10.92 -0.07 -3.78
N THR A 83 -11.41 0.81 -4.65
CA THR A 83 -12.84 1.07 -4.77
C THR A 83 -13.60 -0.12 -5.32
N HIS A 84 -13.04 -0.82 -6.33
CA HIS A 84 -13.64 -2.06 -6.81
C HIS A 84 -13.67 -3.17 -5.74
N PHE A 85 -12.59 -3.28 -4.96
CA PHE A 85 -12.55 -4.22 -3.84
C PHE A 85 -13.59 -3.88 -2.76
N ALA A 86 -13.70 -2.62 -2.36
CA ALA A 86 -14.70 -2.16 -1.39
C ALA A 86 -16.14 -2.39 -1.89
N LYS A 87 -16.42 -2.08 -3.16
CA LYS A 87 -17.71 -2.35 -3.80
C LYS A 87 -18.05 -3.84 -3.83
N GLY A 88 -17.04 -4.69 -4.08
CA GLY A 88 -17.18 -6.13 -3.99
C GLY A 88 -17.57 -6.59 -2.58
N MET A 89 -16.93 -6.07 -1.53
CA MET A 89 -17.28 -6.42 -0.14
C MET A 89 -18.67 -5.90 0.26
N LEU A 90 -19.06 -4.69 -0.16
CA LEU A 90 -20.42 -4.14 0.03
C LEU A 90 -21.48 -5.06 -0.60
N SER A 91 -21.25 -5.52 -1.83
CA SER A 91 -22.17 -6.46 -2.50
C SER A 91 -22.25 -7.85 -1.86
N ASN A 92 -21.35 -8.17 -0.92
CA ASN A 92 -21.36 -9.42 -0.15
C ASN A 92 -21.80 -9.19 1.31
N ASP A 93 -22.40 -8.04 1.65
CA ASP A 93 -22.80 -7.65 3.02
C ASP A 93 -21.64 -7.72 4.04
N LEU A 94 -20.39 -7.62 3.59
CA LEU A 94 -19.20 -7.63 4.43
C LEU A 94 -18.76 -6.23 4.87
N LEU A 95 -19.43 -5.20 4.35
CA LEU A 95 -19.19 -3.79 4.64
C LEU A 95 -20.55 -3.07 4.72
N PRO A 96 -20.70 -2.07 5.61
CA PRO A 96 -21.95 -1.31 5.74
C PRO A 96 -22.22 -0.42 4.52
N ASP A 97 -23.50 -0.27 4.15
CA ASP A 97 -23.99 0.60 3.06
C ASP A 97 -23.55 2.08 3.18
N GLN A 98 -23.09 2.49 4.37
CA GLN A 98 -22.55 3.81 4.68
C GLN A 98 -21.18 4.09 4.01
N ILE A 99 -20.47 3.06 3.51
CA ILE A 99 -19.17 3.18 2.81
C ILE A 99 -19.32 3.75 1.40
N GLY A 100 -20.50 3.60 0.82
CA GLY A 100 -20.80 4.16 -0.49
C GLY A 100 -21.97 3.44 -1.13
N ASP A 101 -22.71 4.20 -1.94
CA ASP A 101 -23.81 3.65 -2.71
C ASP A 101 -23.24 2.66 -3.75
N ALA A 102 -23.68 1.40 -3.70
CA ALA A 102 -23.33 0.38 -4.68
C ALA A 102 -23.69 0.82 -6.12
N ALA A 103 -24.58 1.81 -6.28
CA ALA A 103 -24.99 2.39 -7.55
C ALA A 103 -24.10 3.54 -8.07
N ALA A 104 -23.20 4.13 -7.27
CA ALA A 104 -22.37 5.25 -7.72
C ALA A 104 -21.23 4.77 -8.66
N GLU A 105 -21.22 5.29 -9.89
CA GLU A 105 -20.14 5.10 -10.86
C GLU A 105 -19.02 6.12 -10.61
N GLY A 106 -17.85 5.64 -10.19
CA GLY A 106 -16.61 6.44 -10.12
C GLY A 106 -16.11 6.74 -8.71
N LEU A 107 -14.86 7.20 -8.62
CA LEU A 107 -14.31 7.71 -7.37
C LEU A 107 -15.00 9.04 -7.03
N PRO A 108 -15.60 9.20 -5.84
CA PRO A 108 -16.13 10.49 -5.44
C PRO A 108 -14.97 11.51 -5.43
N GLU A 109 -15.08 12.59 -6.22
CA GLU A 109 -14.05 13.62 -6.32
C GLU A 109 -13.64 14.15 -4.93
N ARG A 110 -14.61 14.21 -4.01
CA ARG A 110 -14.42 14.57 -2.60
C ARG A 110 -13.53 13.59 -1.85
N THR A 111 -13.61 12.29 -2.11
CA THR A 111 -12.75 11.26 -1.49
C THR A 111 -11.31 11.39 -1.99
N VAL A 112 -11.11 11.66 -3.29
CA VAL A 112 -9.77 11.92 -3.84
C VAL A 112 -9.16 13.17 -3.23
N LEU A 113 -9.94 14.25 -3.12
CA LEU A 113 -9.48 15.50 -2.49
C LEU A 113 -9.16 15.32 -1.00
N VAL A 114 -10.00 14.58 -0.27
CA VAL A 114 -9.78 14.30 1.16
C VAL A 114 -8.56 13.41 1.34
N LEU A 115 -8.41 12.33 0.56
CA LEU A 115 -7.26 11.45 0.64
C LEU A 115 -5.97 12.16 0.22
N GLY A 116 -6.03 13.01 -0.81
CA GLY A 116 -4.94 13.89 -1.21
C GLY A 116 -4.56 14.89 -0.12
N ALA A 117 -5.54 15.51 0.54
CA ALA A 117 -5.31 16.43 1.66
C ALA A 117 -4.73 15.71 2.89
N ILE A 118 -5.24 14.52 3.23
CA ILE A 118 -4.70 13.67 4.28
C ILE A 118 -3.26 13.26 3.94
N THR A 119 -3.01 12.82 2.71
CA THR A 119 -1.66 12.44 2.25
C THR A 119 -0.71 13.63 2.29
N ALA A 120 -1.15 14.82 1.88
CA ALA A 120 -0.36 16.05 1.96
C ALA A 120 -0.08 16.45 3.42
N ALA A 121 -1.06 16.36 4.31
CA ALA A 121 -0.89 16.61 5.73
C ALA A 121 0.05 15.59 6.39
N PHE A 122 -0.08 14.30 6.05
CA PHE A 122 0.84 13.25 6.49
C PHE A 122 2.24 13.43 5.90
N THR A 123 2.39 13.96 4.68
CA THR A 123 3.70 14.25 4.09
C THR A 123 4.34 15.48 4.75
N TRP A 124 3.52 16.45 5.17
CA TRP A 124 3.98 17.65 5.87
C TRP A 124 4.37 17.35 7.32
N TYR A 125 3.58 16.52 8.01
CA TYR A 125 3.74 16.23 9.44
C TYR A 125 4.53 14.94 9.70
N GLY A 126 4.38 13.94 8.84
CA GLY A 126 5.13 12.70 8.86
C GLY A 126 6.36 12.76 7.96
N SER A 127 7.47 12.20 8.43
CA SER A 127 8.64 12.03 7.56
C SER A 127 8.28 11.06 6.44
N LEU A 128 8.77 11.31 5.21
CA LEU A 128 8.60 10.40 4.08
C LEU A 128 8.97 8.97 4.48
N GLY A 129 10.07 8.81 5.24
CA GLY A 129 10.52 7.54 5.78
C GLY A 129 9.51 6.83 6.68
N ALA A 130 8.69 7.56 7.46
CA ALA A 130 7.65 6.94 8.28
C ALA A 130 6.52 6.38 7.42
N ILE A 131 6.11 7.11 6.39
CA ILE A 131 5.06 6.68 5.47
C ILE A 131 5.52 5.44 4.68
N THR A 132 6.71 5.49 4.07
CA THR A 132 7.25 4.32 3.33
C THR A 132 7.52 3.14 4.26
N SER A 133 7.94 3.37 5.50
CA SER A 133 8.15 2.29 6.46
C SER A 133 6.83 1.63 6.88
N PHE A 134 5.80 2.42 7.18
CA PHE A 134 4.48 1.88 7.48
C PHE A 134 3.92 1.08 6.30
N ALA A 135 3.99 1.64 5.09
CA ALA A 135 3.53 0.97 3.88
C ALA A 135 4.28 -0.35 3.64
N SER A 136 5.60 -0.38 3.84
CA SER A 136 6.40 -1.60 3.67
C SER A 136 6.02 -2.69 4.69
N LEU A 137 5.82 -2.33 5.96
CA LEU A 137 5.36 -3.28 6.98
C LEU A 137 3.98 -3.84 6.65
N ALA A 138 3.06 -2.98 6.19
CA ALA A 138 1.73 -3.41 5.75
C ALA A 138 1.82 -4.38 4.55
N PHE A 139 2.62 -4.08 3.53
CA PHE A 139 2.84 -4.98 2.40
C PHE A 139 3.45 -6.32 2.82
N ILE A 140 4.45 -6.31 3.72
CA ILE A 140 5.06 -7.54 4.24
C ILE A 140 4.01 -8.39 4.98
N LEU A 141 3.17 -7.77 5.80
CA LEU A 141 2.08 -8.47 6.51
C LEU A 141 1.06 -9.07 5.54
N VAL A 142 0.60 -8.30 4.54
CA VAL A 142 -0.37 -8.78 3.55
C VAL A 142 0.22 -9.92 2.72
N PHE A 143 1.44 -9.78 2.18
CA PHE A 143 2.08 -10.85 1.42
C PHE A 143 2.40 -12.07 2.29
N GLY A 144 2.77 -11.86 3.55
CA GLY A 144 2.96 -12.92 4.53
C GLY A 144 1.67 -13.70 4.81
N ALA A 145 0.56 -12.99 5.05
CA ALA A 145 -0.75 -13.58 5.28
C ALA A 145 -1.24 -14.35 4.05
N MET A 146 -1.10 -13.78 2.84
CA MET A 146 -1.44 -14.45 1.59
C MET A 146 -0.59 -15.71 1.35
N SER A 147 0.72 -15.63 1.61
CA SER A 147 1.63 -16.78 1.51
C SER A 147 1.28 -17.87 2.52
N TYR A 148 0.93 -17.48 3.74
CA TYR A 148 0.49 -18.41 4.77
C TYR A 148 -0.83 -19.08 4.41
N LEU A 149 -1.78 -18.33 3.87
CA LEU A 149 -3.07 -18.84 3.44
C LEU A 149 -2.91 -19.83 2.28
N ALA A 150 -2.08 -19.50 1.29
CA ALA A 150 -1.73 -20.40 0.19
C ALA A 150 -1.01 -21.67 0.67
N TRP A 151 -0.15 -21.55 1.70
CA TRP A 151 0.48 -22.72 2.32
C TRP A 151 -0.53 -23.60 3.07
N ARG A 152 -1.51 -22.99 3.75
CA ARG A 152 -2.56 -23.71 4.49
C ARG A 152 -3.54 -24.43 3.55
N GLN A 153 -3.91 -23.80 2.44
CA GLN A 153 -4.85 -24.34 1.45
C GLN A 153 -4.19 -25.22 0.38
N ARG A 154 -2.90 -25.54 0.52
CA ARG A 154 -2.09 -26.33 -0.44
C ARG A 154 -2.68 -27.68 -0.85
N VAL A 155 -3.57 -28.26 -0.04
CA VAL A 155 -4.18 -29.57 -0.28
C VAL A 155 -5.30 -29.48 -1.33
N THR A 156 -5.89 -28.30 -1.53
CA THR A 156 -7.02 -28.10 -2.45
C THR A 156 -6.59 -27.73 -3.88
N ASP A 157 -5.47 -27.02 -4.05
CA ASP A 157 -5.08 -26.38 -5.32
C ASP A 157 -3.83 -26.96 -6.02
N GLU A 158 -3.33 -28.13 -5.60
CA GLU A 158 -2.09 -28.75 -6.15
C GLU A 158 -0.88 -27.79 -6.21
N VAL A 159 -0.83 -26.80 -5.31
CA VAL A 159 0.23 -25.78 -5.28
C VAL A 159 1.48 -26.37 -4.64
N ASN A 160 2.64 -26.19 -5.29
CA ASN A 160 3.92 -26.59 -4.74
C ASN A 160 4.20 -25.82 -3.43
N ALA A 161 4.12 -26.53 -2.30
CA ALA A 161 4.14 -25.97 -0.95
C ALA A 161 5.43 -25.23 -0.59
N ALA A 162 6.52 -25.45 -1.34
CA ALA A 162 7.81 -24.83 -1.09
C ALA A 162 7.76 -23.30 -1.28
N VAL A 163 7.08 -22.80 -2.32
CA VAL A 163 7.08 -21.36 -2.63
C VAL A 163 6.29 -20.55 -1.58
N PRO A 164 5.05 -20.93 -1.21
CA PRO A 164 4.33 -20.22 -0.14
C PRO A 164 4.99 -20.33 1.24
N ALA A 165 5.65 -21.45 1.54
CA ALA A 165 6.38 -21.61 2.80
C ALA A 165 7.57 -20.64 2.90
N VAL A 166 8.36 -20.52 1.83
CA VAL A 166 9.46 -19.55 1.75
C VAL A 166 8.94 -18.11 1.84
N GLY A 167 7.82 -17.80 1.17
CA GLY A 167 7.19 -16.49 1.27
C GLY A 167 6.75 -16.14 2.69
N THR A 168 6.14 -17.10 3.39
CA THR A 168 5.69 -16.91 4.78
C THR A 168 6.86 -16.71 5.74
N LEU A 169 7.88 -17.58 5.66
CA LEU A 169 9.09 -17.46 6.47
C LEU A 169 9.85 -16.17 6.16
N GLY A 170 9.96 -15.82 4.88
CA GLY A 170 10.55 -14.58 4.42
C GLY A 170 9.83 -13.36 5.01
N ALA A 171 8.50 -13.32 4.91
CA ALA A 171 7.71 -12.24 5.49
C ALA A 171 7.91 -12.10 7.01
N LEU A 172 7.91 -13.21 7.76
CA LEU A 172 8.17 -13.19 9.21
C LEU A 172 9.56 -12.65 9.54
N VAL A 173 10.59 -13.10 8.82
CA VAL A 173 11.98 -12.65 9.02
C VAL A 173 12.11 -11.17 8.64
N PHE A 174 11.63 -10.76 7.47
CA PHE A 174 11.73 -9.38 7.01
C PHE A 174 10.92 -8.42 7.87
N PHE A 175 9.74 -8.81 8.32
CA PHE A 175 8.93 -8.01 9.24
C PHE A 175 9.69 -7.75 10.56
N SER A 176 10.25 -8.81 11.15
CA SER A 176 11.02 -8.73 12.39
C SER A 176 12.30 -7.90 12.21
N LEU A 177 13.03 -8.12 11.12
CA LEU A 177 14.24 -7.35 10.79
C LEU A 177 13.93 -5.88 10.56
N MET A 178 12.83 -5.58 9.87
CA MET A 178 12.44 -4.21 9.59
C MET A 178 12.05 -3.47 10.87
N LEU A 179 11.27 -4.10 11.76
CA LEU A 179 10.95 -3.53 13.07
C LEU A 179 12.21 -3.30 13.92
N TYR A 180 13.11 -4.27 13.94
CA TYR A 180 14.38 -4.13 14.65
C TYR A 180 15.23 -2.99 14.08
N ASN A 181 15.33 -2.89 12.75
CA ASN A 181 16.07 -1.83 12.08
C ASN A 181 15.48 -0.45 12.41
N LEU A 182 14.16 -0.32 12.37
CA LEU A 182 13.46 0.92 12.68
C LEU A 182 13.66 1.32 14.14
N TYR A 183 13.59 0.36 15.07
CA TYR A 183 13.82 0.61 16.49
C TYR A 183 15.26 1.02 16.81
N VAL A 184 16.26 0.40 16.18
CA VAL A 184 17.67 0.64 16.49
C VAL A 184 18.21 1.87 15.77
N ARG A 185 17.91 2.01 14.47
CA ARG A 185 18.51 3.05 13.62
C ARG A 185 17.67 4.32 13.53
N GLU A 186 16.35 4.20 13.58
CA GLU A 186 15.43 5.31 13.29
C GLU A 186 14.28 5.40 14.30
N ARG A 187 14.62 5.61 15.58
CA ARG A 187 13.64 5.67 16.67
C ARG A 187 12.48 6.65 16.41
N TYR A 188 12.76 7.79 15.78
CA TYR A 188 11.70 8.75 15.40
C TYR A 188 10.71 8.12 14.41
N THR A 189 11.21 7.53 13.32
CA THR A 189 10.41 6.84 12.31
C THR A 189 9.62 5.68 12.92
N PHE A 190 10.19 4.95 13.89
CA PHE A 190 9.51 3.89 14.62
C PHE A 190 8.25 4.36 15.35
N TYR A 191 8.35 5.43 16.16
CA TYR A 191 7.19 5.94 16.88
C TYR A 191 6.14 6.54 15.96
N MET A 192 6.56 7.17 14.85
CA MET A 192 5.63 7.66 13.83
C MET A 192 4.85 6.52 13.19
N VAL A 193 5.52 5.41 12.84
CA VAL A 193 4.86 4.21 12.30
C VAL A 193 3.87 3.63 13.32
N LEU A 194 4.25 3.56 14.60
CA LEU A 194 3.36 3.11 15.67
C LEU A 194 2.14 4.04 15.81
N GLY A 195 2.35 5.35 15.72
CA GLY A 195 1.29 6.35 15.74
C GLY A 195 0.32 6.20 14.58
N ILE A 196 0.83 6.05 13.34
CA ILE A 196 0.01 5.78 12.15
C ILE A 196 -0.78 4.48 12.35
N ALA A 197 -0.13 3.39 12.76
CA ALA A 197 -0.80 2.12 13.00
C ALA A 197 -1.91 2.26 14.06
N THR A 198 -1.64 2.96 15.17
CA THR A 198 -2.62 3.20 16.23
C THR A 198 -3.83 3.97 15.73
N VAL A 199 -3.61 5.03 14.93
CA VAL A 199 -4.71 5.81 14.33
C VAL A 199 -5.53 4.95 13.38
N VAL A 200 -4.87 4.16 12.52
CA VAL A 200 -5.56 3.25 11.59
C VAL A 200 -6.39 2.22 12.35
N PHE A 201 -5.82 1.56 13.37
CA PHE A 201 -6.55 0.61 14.22
C PHE A 201 -7.68 1.26 15.01
N ALA A 202 -7.49 2.49 15.51
CA ALA A 202 -8.53 3.21 16.23
C ALA A 202 -9.71 3.56 15.29
N VAL A 203 -9.42 4.01 14.07
CA VAL A 203 -10.44 4.27 13.05
C VAL A 203 -11.18 2.97 12.70
N GLU A 204 -10.44 1.87 12.50
CA GLU A 204 -11.03 0.55 12.22
C GLU A 204 -11.96 0.11 13.35
N LEU A 205 -11.49 0.14 14.61
CA LEU A 205 -12.27 -0.30 15.77
C LEU A 205 -13.50 0.58 15.99
N LEU A 206 -13.36 1.91 15.96
CA LEU A 206 -14.49 2.83 16.12
C LEU A 206 -15.54 2.63 15.03
N TYR A 207 -15.12 2.24 13.82
CA TYR A 207 -16.02 1.95 12.72
C TYR A 207 -16.79 0.65 12.93
N PHE A 208 -16.08 -0.45 13.20
CA PHE A 208 -16.67 -1.77 13.40
C PHE A 208 -17.50 -1.87 14.69
N GLU A 209 -17.12 -1.19 15.77
CA GLU A 209 -17.89 -1.17 17.02
C GLU A 209 -19.22 -0.42 16.88
N ARG A 210 -19.25 0.64 16.06
CA ARG A 210 -20.49 1.40 15.80
C ARG A 210 -21.56 0.53 15.14
N GLU A 211 -21.15 -0.41 14.30
CA GLU A 211 -22.04 -1.32 13.56
C GLU A 211 -22.55 -2.50 14.41
N ARG A 212 -21.71 -3.05 15.30
CA ARG A 212 -22.18 -4.07 16.28
C ARG A 212 -23.31 -3.53 17.16
N ILE A 213 -23.26 -2.23 17.47
CA ILE A 213 -24.30 -1.53 18.23
C ILE A 213 -25.56 -1.29 17.36
N GLU A 214 -25.43 -0.90 16.09
CA GLU A 214 -26.58 -0.71 15.18
C GLU A 214 -27.30 -2.05 14.86
N GLN A 215 -26.57 -3.17 14.75
CA GLN A 215 -27.16 -4.51 14.56
C GLN A 215 -27.88 -5.03 15.82
N GLU A 216 -27.34 -4.81 17.02
CA GLU A 216 -28.01 -5.21 18.28
C GLU A 216 -29.29 -4.38 18.54
N VAL A 217 -29.33 -3.11 18.13
CA VAL A 217 -30.53 -2.26 18.28
C VAL A 217 -31.65 -2.68 17.31
N THR A 218 -31.31 -3.03 16.07
CA THR A 218 -32.31 -3.47 15.06
C THR A 218 -32.91 -4.85 15.41
N GLN A 219 -32.18 -5.69 16.14
CA GLN A 219 -32.70 -6.97 16.64
C GLN A 219 -33.66 -6.82 17.83
N PHE A 220 -33.67 -5.67 18.53
CA PHE A 220 -34.58 -5.38 19.64
C PHE A 220 -35.85 -4.60 19.24
N ASP A 221 -35.94 -4.12 18.00
CA ASP A 221 -37.09 -3.35 17.50
C ASP A 221 -38.13 -4.12 16.63
N PRO A 222 -38.27 -5.47 16.67
CA PRO A 222 -39.47 -6.11 16.14
C PRO A 222 -40.57 -6.36 17.21
N ASP A 223 -40.27 -6.19 18.50
CA ASP A 223 -41.21 -6.52 19.59
C ASP A 223 -42.11 -5.34 20.04
N VAL A 224 -41.92 -4.12 19.50
CA VAL A 224 -42.71 -2.95 19.91
C VAL A 224 -43.87 -2.64 18.95
N GLU A 225 -43.80 -3.04 17.66
CA GLU A 225 -44.90 -2.82 16.70
C GLU A 225 -46.09 -3.79 16.89
N SER A 226 -45.89 -4.95 17.53
CA SER A 226 -46.96 -5.93 17.74
C SER A 226 -47.94 -5.59 18.87
N PHE A 227 -47.69 -4.52 19.64
CA PHE A 227 -48.59 -4.07 20.72
C PHE A 227 -49.47 -2.87 20.36
N THR A 228 -49.34 -2.29 19.16
CA THR A 228 -50.11 -1.10 18.76
C THR A 228 -51.21 -1.36 17.74
N GLU A 229 -51.35 -2.58 17.21
CA GLU A 229 -52.42 -2.93 16.26
C GLU A 229 -53.65 -3.60 16.90
N ASP A 230 -53.68 -3.82 18.22
CA ASP A 230 -54.79 -4.51 18.91
C ASP A 230 -55.38 -3.72 20.09
N SER A 231 -55.65 -2.41 19.88
CA SER A 231 -56.45 -1.59 20.81
C SER A 231 -57.27 -0.52 20.12
#